data_AF-A0AAE2WHA8-F1
#
_entry.id   AF-A0AAE2WHA8-F1
#
_cell.length_a   1.000
_cell.length_b   1.000
_cell.length_c   1.000
_cell.angle_alpha   90.00
_cell.angle_beta   90.00
_cell.angle_gamma   90.00
#
_symmetry.space_group_name_H-M   'P 1'
#
loop_
_entity.id
_entity.type
_entity.pdbx_description
1 polymer ?
#
loop_
_entity_poly.entity_id
_entity_poly.type
_entity_poly.pdbx_seq_one_letter_code
_entity_poly.pdbx_strand_id
1 'polypeptide(L)'
;MLKRETINSVKINQFFYEFSAEYGYDAEKYLDELYALIEKWEEQQYIEIYEVREDRTHGRAKSSDCDGEGRLVIEYIGIYHARLRPNFDDPLVVIKFSKDDEGKPYVSVRFITDHDQLFGVKKIKHDKFSLSALRKAVDEKIQAGESKD
;
A
#
# COMPACT_ATOMS: atom_id res chain seq x y z
N MET A 1 -5.86 -4.65 -17.13
CA MET A 1 -4.65 -4.32 -17.93
C MET A 1 -3.49 -4.12 -16.96
N LEU A 2 -2.26 -4.49 -17.35
CA LEU A 2 -1.08 -4.26 -16.51
C LEU A 2 -0.46 -2.91 -16.85
N LYS A 3 -0.41 -1.98 -15.90
CA LYS A 3 0.24 -0.67 -16.04
C LYS A 3 1.64 -0.74 -15.44
N ARG A 4 2.59 0.04 -15.94
CA ARG A 4 3.89 0.27 -15.29
C ARG A 4 3.97 1.70 -14.80
N GLU A 5 4.35 1.86 -13.54
CA GLU A 5 4.67 3.16 -12.94
C GLU A 5 6.18 3.23 -12.72
N THR A 6 6.86 4.14 -13.39
CA THR A 6 8.33 4.30 -13.29
C THR A 6 8.71 4.89 -11.95
N ILE A 7 9.81 4.38 -11.38
CA ILE A 7 10.35 4.84 -10.10
C ILE A 7 11.87 4.93 -10.22
N ASN A 8 12.50 5.83 -9.45
CA ASN A 8 13.95 5.92 -9.32
C ASN A 8 14.45 5.27 -8.03
N SER A 9 13.65 5.32 -6.96
CA SER A 9 14.00 4.81 -5.63
C SER A 9 12.76 4.44 -4.83
N VAL A 10 12.98 3.74 -3.72
CA VAL A 10 11.97 3.48 -2.70
C VAL A 10 12.43 4.08 -1.36
N LYS A 11 11.52 4.76 -0.67
CA LYS A 11 11.75 5.35 0.65
C LYS A 11 10.84 4.71 1.68
N ILE A 12 11.36 4.39 2.85
CA ILE A 12 10.55 3.97 4.00
C ILE A 12 10.15 5.23 4.77
N ASN A 13 8.85 5.48 4.90
CA ASN A 13 8.34 6.63 5.63
C ASN A 13 8.72 6.54 7.12
N GLN A 14 8.99 7.68 7.76
CA GLN A 14 9.42 7.68 9.18
C GLN A 14 8.39 7.06 10.15
N PHE A 15 7.09 7.06 9.80
CA PHE A 15 6.04 6.48 10.64
C PHE A 15 5.79 5.01 10.33
N PHE A 16 6.59 4.39 9.45
CA PHE A 16 6.40 3.01 9.01
C PHE A 16 6.27 2.03 10.18
N TYR A 17 7.19 2.09 11.14
CA TYR A 17 7.17 1.20 12.29
C TYR A 17 5.99 1.49 13.23
N GLU A 18 5.72 2.76 13.53
CA GLU A 18 4.64 3.19 14.43
C GLU A 18 3.27 2.75 13.88
N PHE A 19 2.98 3.08 12.63
CA PHE A 19 1.70 2.75 12.01
C PHE A 19 1.53 1.26 11.77
N SER A 20 2.61 0.53 11.45
CA SER A 20 2.55 -0.94 11.39
C SER A 20 2.18 -1.54 12.74
N ALA A 21 2.76 -1.04 13.83
CA ALA A 21 2.47 -1.49 15.18
C ALA A 21 1.03 -1.19 15.62
N GLU A 22 0.46 -0.04 15.22
CA GLU A 22 -0.97 0.26 15.42
C GLU A 22 -1.90 -0.75 14.72
N TYR A 23 -1.46 -1.30 13.58
CA TYR A 23 -2.14 -2.40 12.89
C TYR A 23 -1.78 -3.78 13.45
N GLY A 24 -1.05 -3.86 14.57
CA GLY A 24 -0.67 -5.12 15.21
C GLY A 24 0.46 -5.87 14.50
N TYR A 25 1.17 -5.22 13.58
CA TYR A 25 2.33 -5.77 12.89
C TYR A 25 3.63 -5.29 13.53
N ASP A 26 4.43 -6.26 13.98
CA ASP A 26 5.82 -6.02 14.33
C ASP A 26 6.65 -5.98 13.04
N ALA A 27 6.92 -4.77 12.54
CA ALA A 27 7.59 -4.56 11.26
C ALA A 27 9.02 -5.12 11.22
N GLU A 28 9.71 -5.24 12.37
CA GLU A 28 11.06 -5.82 12.43
C GLU A 28 11.08 -7.28 11.95
N LYS A 29 9.97 -8.01 12.17
CA LYS A 29 9.84 -9.41 11.72
C LYS A 29 9.71 -9.58 10.20
N TYR A 30 9.51 -8.48 9.47
CA TYR A 30 9.26 -8.50 8.03
C TYR A 30 10.30 -7.71 7.22
N LEU A 31 11.43 -7.33 7.84
CA LEU A 31 12.45 -6.52 7.17
C LEU A 31 13.08 -7.25 5.98
N ASP A 32 13.34 -8.55 6.10
CA ASP A 32 13.92 -9.34 5.01
C ASP A 32 13.00 -9.35 3.78
N GLU A 33 11.69 -9.58 3.98
CA GLU A 33 10.74 -9.58 2.87
C GLU A 33 10.47 -8.18 2.32
N LEU A 34 10.49 -7.16 3.19
CA LEU A 34 10.39 -5.77 2.76
C LEU A 34 11.59 -5.36 1.90
N TYR A 35 12.81 -5.66 2.32
CA TYR A 35 14.01 -5.30 1.58
C TYR A 35 14.12 -6.08 0.27
N ALA A 36 13.74 -7.36 0.23
CA ALA A 36 13.67 -8.11 -1.02
C ALA A 36 12.65 -7.52 -2.01
N LEU A 37 11.53 -7.00 -1.50
CA LEU A 37 10.52 -6.33 -2.33
C LEU A 37 11.02 -4.98 -2.85
N ILE A 38 11.69 -4.20 -1.99
CA ILE A 38 12.31 -2.92 -2.34
C ILE A 38 13.40 -3.13 -3.40
N GLU A 39 14.32 -4.06 -3.16
CA GLU A 39 15.42 -4.40 -4.09
C GLU A 39 14.86 -4.74 -5.46
N LYS A 40 13.84 -5.60 -5.54
CA LYS A 40 13.17 -5.93 -6.79
C LYS A 40 12.63 -4.70 -7.52
N TRP A 41 11.98 -3.78 -6.80
CA TRP A 41 11.43 -2.55 -7.39
C TRP A 41 12.51 -1.59 -7.86
N GLU A 42 13.58 -1.43 -7.10
CA GLU A 42 14.71 -0.58 -7.45
C GLU A 42 15.53 -1.16 -8.60
N GLU A 43 15.78 -2.47 -8.65
CA GLU A 43 16.47 -3.11 -9.78
C GLU A 43 15.71 -2.93 -11.09
N GLN A 44 14.38 -3.06 -11.07
CA GLN A 44 13.57 -2.95 -12.28
C GLN A 44 13.23 -1.50 -12.66
N GLN A 45 13.34 -0.52 -11.74
CA GLN A 45 13.02 0.91 -11.93
C GLN A 45 11.55 1.19 -12.33
N TYR A 46 10.64 0.28 -11.98
CA TYR A 46 9.20 0.49 -12.10
C TYR A 46 8.44 -0.40 -11.10
N ILE A 47 7.15 -0.19 -10.95
CA ILE A 47 6.23 -1.15 -10.31
C ILE A 47 5.10 -1.45 -11.29
N GLU A 48 4.77 -2.72 -11.46
CA GLU A 48 3.60 -3.12 -12.23
C GLU A 48 2.33 -2.98 -11.38
N ILE A 49 1.34 -2.27 -11.90
CA ILE A 49 0.02 -2.10 -11.30
C ILE A 49 -0.96 -3.02 -12.01
N TYR A 50 -1.64 -3.87 -11.26
CA TYR A 50 -2.64 -4.79 -11.79
C TYR A 50 -4.06 -4.37 -11.40
N GLU A 51 -5.02 -4.70 -12.26
CA GLU A 51 -6.45 -4.44 -12.03
C GLU A 51 -7.24 -5.72 -11.73
N VAL A 52 -6.88 -6.82 -12.42
CA VAL A 52 -7.59 -8.11 -12.35
C VAL A 52 -6.85 -9.13 -11.50
N ARG A 53 -7.58 -10.07 -10.90
CA ARG A 53 -7.02 -11.00 -9.91
C ARG A 53 -6.02 -11.98 -10.51
N GLU A 54 -6.15 -12.28 -11.79
CA GLU A 54 -5.31 -13.22 -12.55
C GLU A 54 -3.89 -12.69 -12.71
N ASP A 55 -3.73 -11.37 -12.77
CA ASP A 55 -2.44 -10.69 -12.87
C ASP A 55 -1.73 -10.54 -11.50
N ARG A 56 -2.31 -11.09 -10.43
CA ARG A 56 -1.80 -10.98 -9.08
C ARG A 56 -0.50 -11.77 -8.91
N THR A 57 0.58 -11.06 -8.64
CA THR A 57 1.91 -11.67 -8.43
C THR A 57 2.72 -10.82 -7.45
N HIS A 58 3.63 -11.45 -6.71
CA HIS A 58 4.54 -10.74 -5.79
C HIS A 58 5.46 -9.77 -6.54
N GLY A 59 5.62 -8.56 -5.99
CA GLY A 59 6.26 -7.43 -6.67
C GLY A 59 5.32 -6.54 -7.49
N ARG A 60 4.04 -6.91 -7.64
CA ARG A 60 3.02 -6.04 -8.25
C ARG A 60 2.19 -5.36 -7.18
N ALA A 61 1.77 -4.13 -7.46
CA ALA A 61 0.87 -3.39 -6.59
C ALA A 61 -0.54 -3.32 -7.20
N LYS A 62 -1.54 -3.08 -6.36
CA LYS A 62 -2.92 -2.85 -6.77
C LYS A 62 -3.34 -1.47 -6.29
N SER A 63 -4.01 -0.71 -7.17
CA SER A 63 -4.66 0.53 -6.76
C SER A 63 -5.78 0.23 -5.76
N SER A 64 -5.85 1.04 -4.71
CA SER A 64 -6.92 1.04 -3.72
C SER A 64 -8.00 2.08 -4.02
N ASP A 65 -7.89 2.81 -5.14
CA ASP A 65 -8.79 3.92 -5.51
C ASP A 65 -10.26 3.47 -5.64
N CYS A 66 -10.50 2.20 -5.99
CA CYS A 66 -11.84 1.67 -6.19
C CYS A 66 -12.12 0.46 -5.30
N ASP A 67 -13.37 0.33 -4.86
CA ASP A 67 -13.84 -0.86 -4.17
C ASP A 67 -14.03 -2.06 -5.13
N GLY A 68 -14.46 -3.20 -4.58
CA GLY A 68 -14.69 -4.42 -5.37
C GLY A 68 -15.82 -4.33 -6.40
N GLU A 69 -16.64 -3.28 -6.36
CA GLU A 69 -17.70 -2.97 -7.34
C GLU A 69 -17.26 -1.88 -8.33
N GLY A 70 -16.00 -1.42 -8.27
CA GLY A 70 -15.46 -0.39 -9.15
C GLY A 70 -15.85 1.04 -8.74
N ARG A 71 -16.39 1.25 -7.53
CA ARG A 71 -16.75 2.59 -7.04
C ARG A 71 -15.55 3.26 -6.42
N LEU A 72 -15.34 4.53 -6.77
CA LEU A 72 -14.27 5.36 -6.21
C LEU A 72 -14.39 5.46 -4.68
N VAL A 73 -13.26 5.30 -4.00
CA VAL A 73 -13.06 5.46 -2.56
C VAL A 73 -12.18 6.68 -2.37
N ILE A 74 -12.79 7.81 -2.01
CA ILE A 74 -12.14 9.13 -1.98
C ILE A 74 -10.91 9.11 -1.07
N GLU A 75 -11.03 8.44 0.07
CA GLU A 75 -9.97 8.31 1.07
C GLU A 75 -8.74 7.56 0.55
N TYR A 76 -8.88 6.74 -0.51
CA TYR A 76 -7.81 5.86 -1.00
C TYR A 76 -7.21 6.30 -2.33
N ILE A 77 -7.56 7.50 -2.81
CA ILE A 77 -7.03 8.03 -4.07
C ILE A 77 -5.50 8.14 -4.00
N GLY A 78 -4.83 7.49 -4.96
CA GLY A 78 -3.38 7.48 -5.08
C GLY A 78 -2.69 6.52 -4.10
N ILE A 79 -3.45 5.69 -3.38
CA ILE A 79 -2.91 4.67 -2.49
C ILE A 79 -2.89 3.33 -3.21
N TYR A 80 -1.79 2.61 -3.01
CA TYR A 80 -1.60 1.27 -3.54
C TYR A 80 -1.23 0.31 -2.43
N HIS A 81 -1.48 -0.98 -2.64
CA HIS A 81 -1.01 -2.03 -1.75
C HIS A 81 -0.32 -3.14 -2.55
N ALA A 82 0.72 -3.71 -1.95
CA ALA A 82 1.43 -4.86 -2.47
C ALA A 82 1.51 -5.96 -1.41
N ARG A 83 1.64 -7.22 -1.84
CA ARG A 83 1.90 -8.34 -0.92
C ARG A 83 3.34 -8.30 -0.49
N LEU A 84 3.57 -8.35 0.81
CA LEU A 84 4.92 -8.35 1.36
C LEU A 84 5.64 -9.66 1.06
N ARG A 85 4.91 -10.78 1.10
CA ARG A 85 5.47 -12.14 0.93
C ARG A 85 4.97 -12.84 -0.34
N PRO A 86 5.80 -13.67 -0.99
CA PRO A 86 5.37 -14.47 -2.12
C PRO A 86 4.39 -15.55 -1.68
N ASN A 87 3.34 -15.80 -2.48
CA ASN A 87 2.31 -16.82 -2.25
C ASN A 87 1.41 -16.62 -1.02
N PHE A 88 1.51 -15.50 -0.31
CA PHE A 88 0.58 -15.14 0.76
C PHE A 88 -0.34 -14.01 0.33
N ASP A 89 -1.58 -14.01 0.84
CA ASP A 89 -2.47 -12.87 0.67
C ASP A 89 -2.11 -11.73 1.63
N ASP A 90 -1.67 -12.04 2.84
CA ASP A 90 -1.25 -11.07 3.87
C ASP A 90 0.12 -11.45 4.48
N PRO A 91 0.89 -10.47 5.01
CA PRO A 91 0.52 -9.06 5.12
C PRO A 91 0.72 -8.27 3.82
N LEU A 92 0.06 -7.12 3.78
CA LEU A 92 0.19 -6.09 2.77
C LEU A 92 1.16 -5.02 3.23
N VAL A 93 1.84 -4.39 2.27
CA VAL A 93 2.50 -3.11 2.45
C VAL A 93 1.73 -2.05 1.68
N VAL A 94 1.39 -0.95 2.35
CA VAL A 94 0.77 0.22 1.72
C VAL A 94 1.86 1.12 1.17
N ILE A 95 1.69 1.57 -0.07
CA ILE A 95 2.66 2.42 -0.78
C ILE A 95 1.97 3.59 -1.47
N LYS A 96 2.75 4.64 -1.73
CA LYS A 96 2.33 5.80 -2.53
C LYS A 96 3.41 6.17 -3.54
N PHE A 97 3.01 6.44 -4.78
CA PHE A 97 3.91 7.02 -5.77
C PHE A 97 3.99 8.53 -5.55
N SER A 98 5.20 9.06 -5.49
CA SER A 98 5.45 10.48 -5.25
C SER A 98 6.65 10.95 -6.08
N LYS A 99 7.01 12.22 -5.96
CA LYS A 99 8.16 12.83 -6.62
C LYS A 99 8.96 13.64 -5.61
N ASP A 100 10.29 13.57 -5.70
CA ASP A 100 11.15 14.41 -4.88
C ASP A 100 11.16 15.88 -5.38
N ASP A 101 11.93 16.74 -4.70
CA ASP A 101 12.06 18.15 -5.04
C ASP A 101 12.63 18.40 -6.45
N GLU A 102 13.34 17.41 -7.02
CA GLU A 102 13.87 17.44 -8.39
C GLU A 102 12.88 16.84 -9.41
N GLY A 103 11.71 16.38 -8.96
CA GLY A 103 10.68 15.77 -9.78
C GLY A 103 10.92 14.30 -10.12
N LYS A 104 11.93 13.65 -9.52
CA LYS A 104 12.24 12.23 -9.75
C LYS A 104 11.20 11.37 -9.03
N PRO A 105 10.56 10.41 -9.73
CA PRO A 105 9.56 9.55 -9.12
C PRO A 105 10.19 8.63 -8.08
N TYR A 106 9.55 8.45 -6.94
CA TYR A 106 9.89 7.45 -5.95
C TYR A 106 8.62 6.83 -5.36
N VAL A 107 8.81 5.72 -4.64
CA VAL A 107 7.73 5.07 -3.90
C VAL A 107 7.95 5.28 -2.41
N SER A 108 6.96 5.84 -1.71
CA SER A 108 6.93 5.89 -0.25
C SER A 108 6.25 4.64 0.29
N VAL A 109 6.98 3.85 1.08
CA VAL A 109 6.46 2.72 1.86
C VAL A 109 5.88 3.24 3.17
N ARG A 110 4.58 3.01 3.40
CA ARG A 110 3.80 3.69 4.44
C ARG A 110 3.67 2.89 5.72
N PHE A 111 3.18 1.65 5.64
CA PHE A 111 2.98 0.76 6.78
C PHE A 111 2.60 -0.65 6.31
N ILE A 112 2.70 -1.62 7.22
CA ILE A 112 2.22 -2.99 7.06
C ILE A 112 0.79 -3.09 7.61
N THR A 113 -0.07 -3.80 6.89
CA THR A 113 -1.47 -4.06 7.28
C THR A 113 -1.97 -5.37 6.63
N ASP A 114 -3.26 -5.64 6.69
CA ASP A 114 -3.92 -6.71 5.93
C ASP A 114 -5.19 -6.21 5.22
N HIS A 115 -5.78 -7.11 4.41
CA HIS A 115 -7.00 -6.80 3.68
C HIS A 115 -8.18 -6.44 4.58
N ASP A 116 -8.31 -7.03 5.77
CA ASP A 116 -9.45 -6.81 6.66
C ASP A 116 -9.34 -5.46 7.36
N GLN A 117 -8.13 -5.03 7.73
CA GLN A 117 -7.86 -3.71 8.28
C GLN A 117 -7.95 -2.61 7.23
N LEU A 118 -7.51 -2.86 6.01
CA LEU A 118 -7.53 -1.86 4.93
C LEU A 118 -8.90 -1.76 4.25
N PHE A 119 -9.67 -2.84 4.16
CA PHE A 119 -10.93 -2.86 3.40
C PHE A 119 -12.15 -3.31 4.21
N GLY A 120 -11.98 -3.55 5.51
CA GLY A 120 -13.01 -4.05 6.43
C GLY A 120 -13.21 -5.57 6.33
N VAL A 121 -13.58 -6.20 7.45
CA VAL A 121 -14.07 -7.60 7.46
C VAL A 121 -15.45 -7.71 6.79
N LYS A 122 -15.85 -8.90 6.32
CA LYS A 122 -17.17 -9.13 5.67
C LYS A 122 -18.37 -8.53 6.44
N LYS A 123 -18.36 -8.54 7.78
CA LYS A 123 -19.43 -7.94 8.60
C LYS A 123 -19.48 -6.42 8.51
N ILE A 124 -18.32 -5.76 8.41
CA ILE A 124 -18.18 -4.30 8.32
C ILE A 124 -18.43 -3.81 6.90
N LYS A 125 -18.11 -4.61 5.86
CA LYS A 125 -18.31 -4.21 4.46
C LYS A 125 -19.76 -3.86 4.11
N HIS A 126 -20.74 -4.35 4.86
CA HIS A 126 -22.16 -4.02 4.69
C HIS A 126 -22.65 -2.86 5.57
N ASP A 127 -21.85 -2.43 6.54
CA ASP A 127 -22.10 -1.24 7.35
C ASP A 127 -21.29 -0.06 6.80
N LYS A 128 -22.00 0.82 6.07
CA LYS A 128 -21.40 2.01 5.45
C LYS A 128 -20.75 2.95 6.45
N PHE A 129 -21.28 3.07 7.66
CA PHE A 129 -20.73 3.98 8.67
C PHE A 129 -19.39 3.45 9.17
N SER A 130 -19.36 2.18 9.57
CA SER A 130 -18.12 1.53 10.03
C SER A 130 -17.05 1.48 8.93
N LEU A 131 -17.43 1.23 7.67
CA LEU A 131 -16.50 1.23 6.55
C LEU A 131 -15.94 2.63 6.25
N SER A 132 -16.76 3.68 6.35
CA SER A 132 -16.31 5.07 6.18
C SER A 132 -15.35 5.49 7.30
N ALA A 133 -15.65 5.12 8.56
CA ALA A 133 -14.77 5.41 9.68
C ALA A 133 -13.40 4.71 9.53
N LEU A 134 -13.39 3.45 9.07
CA LEU A 134 -12.16 2.71 8.77
C LEU A 134 -11.34 3.42 7.70
N ARG A 135 -11.95 3.78 6.58
CA ARG A 135 -11.27 4.47 5.47
C ARG A 135 -10.69 5.81 5.88
N LYS A 136 -11.44 6.57 6.69
CA LYS A 136 -10.97 7.84 7.25
C LYS A 136 -9.75 7.65 8.16
N ALA A 137 -9.75 6.62 9.01
CA ALA A 137 -8.61 6.33 9.88
C ALA A 137 -7.34 5.94 9.10
N VAL A 138 -7.50 5.24 7.97
CA VAL A 138 -6.40 4.95 7.04
C VAL A 138 -5.91 6.23 6.36
N ASP A 139 -6.81 7.07 5.84
CA ASP A 139 -6.45 8.35 5.21
C ASP A 139 -5.71 9.27 6.20
N GLU A 140 -6.17 9.38 7.45
CA GLU A 140 -5.51 10.18 8.49
C GLU A 140 -4.03 9.79 8.68
N LYS A 141 -3.72 8.48 8.68
CA LYS A 141 -2.33 7.98 8.72
C LYS A 141 -1.55 8.33 7.46
N ILE A 142 -2.20 8.23 6.30
CA ILE A 142 -1.58 8.56 5.03
C ILE A 142 -1.26 10.04 4.98
N GLN A 143 -2.19 10.93 5.33
CA GLN A 143 -1.94 12.37 5.39
C GLN A 143 -0.85 12.73 6.40
N ALA A 144 -0.81 12.07 7.57
CA ALA A 144 0.24 12.29 8.57
C ALA A 144 1.64 12.02 7.99
N GLY A 145 1.80 10.93 7.23
CA GLY A 145 3.08 10.59 6.61
C GLY A 145 3.51 11.49 5.46
N GLU A 146 2.60 12.19 4.77
CA GLU A 146 2.96 13.08 3.64
C GLU A 146 3.91 14.20 4.06
N SER A 147 3.74 14.69 5.29
CA SER A 147 4.59 15.76 5.82
C SER A 147 6.04 15.31 6.12
N LYS A 148 6.36 14.02 5.87
CA LYS A 148 7.54 13.33 6.39
C LYS A 148 8.16 12.32 5.41
N ASP A 149 8.00 12.54 4.11
CA ASP A 149 8.64 11.76 3.02
C ASP A 149 9.95 12.38 2.49
#